data_AF-A0A923HEB8-F1
#
_entry.id   AF-A0A923HEB8-F1
#
_cell.length_a   1.000
_cell.length_b   1.000
_cell.length_c   1.000
_cell.angle_alpha   90.00
_cell.angle_beta   90.00
_cell.angle_gamma   90.00
#
_symmetry.space_group_name_H-M   'P 1'
#
loop_
_entity.id
_entity.type
_entity.pdbx_description
1 polymer ?
#
loop_
_entity_poly.entity_id
_entity_poly.type
_entity_poly.pdbx_seq_one_letter_code
_entity_poly.pdbx_strand_id
1 'polypeptide(L)'
;MYTQLRGPERFFRFGQWAIALLFAFFLIKVGASLIADLPLLSKSPTPEDFVDHAANQKIELLIAPQRKQILAFENQQRLLSNQLNTSRENYAKDKQSFDNWRAARNSTEQSDQNPEVVAKARKLDVQLQMQQQLEDKIKQIDQQKLVIEENIRPQQQQLADLEVIANRAYETALYKDSLKAFGIRLLFVAPLLAIAIWLFRQHRKSQQWPFVWGYIVFALFAFFFELVPYLPSFGGYIRYGVGAALTFIGGKALIKSLQNYLEKKSLEQAAPQEERKHEIRYEKALESMARGQCPGCDRAIPAIEGVQVNFCMHCGLTTYTKCHACGLRHNAFYPYCPTCGVPANDHKNKKTS
;
A
#
# COMPACT_ATOMS: atom_id res chain seq x y z
N MET A 1 -32.27 14.57 21.96
CA MET A 1 -32.84 13.73 23.03
C MET A 1 -32.49 12.27 22.72
N TYR A 2 -31.32 11.78 23.14
CA TYR A 2 -30.93 10.39 22.95
C TYR A 2 -31.41 9.61 24.18
N THR A 3 -32.56 8.97 24.05
CA THR A 3 -33.07 8.00 25.03
C THR A 3 -31.98 6.95 25.23
N GLN A 4 -31.45 6.84 26.45
CA GLN A 4 -30.54 5.75 26.80
C GLN A 4 -31.32 4.44 26.77
N LEU A 5 -31.28 3.79 25.60
CA LEU A 5 -31.87 2.48 25.32
C LEU A 5 -31.25 1.42 26.25
N ARG A 6 -32.08 0.52 26.77
CA ARG A 6 -31.73 -0.52 27.75
C ARG A 6 -30.66 -1.47 27.15
N GLY A 7 -29.82 -2.06 28.00
CA GLY A 7 -28.78 -3.03 27.62
C GLY A 7 -29.16 -4.04 26.52
N PRO A 8 -30.34 -4.70 26.57
CA PRO A 8 -30.78 -5.63 25.52
C PRO A 8 -31.02 -4.99 24.14
N GLU A 9 -31.49 -3.74 24.06
CA GLU A 9 -31.82 -3.09 22.77
C GLU A 9 -30.57 -2.79 21.92
N ARG A 10 -29.41 -2.60 22.56
CA ARG A 10 -28.12 -2.45 21.86
C ARG A 10 -27.69 -3.75 21.20
N PHE A 11 -27.88 -4.89 21.86
CA PHE A 11 -27.61 -6.21 21.29
C PHE A 11 -28.54 -6.52 20.11
N PHE A 12 -29.83 -6.16 20.19
CA PHE A 12 -30.75 -6.31 19.06
C PHE A 12 -30.32 -5.47 17.85
N ARG A 13 -29.90 -4.21 18.05
CA ARG A 13 -29.38 -3.37 16.95
C ARG A 13 -28.06 -3.89 16.37
N PHE A 14 -27.18 -4.43 17.21
CA PHE A 14 -25.96 -5.08 16.74
C PHE A 14 -26.27 -6.34 15.91
N GLY A 15 -27.19 -7.18 16.38
CA GLY A 15 -27.66 -8.35 15.63
C GLY A 15 -28.28 -7.98 14.29
N GLN A 16 -29.07 -6.91 14.23
CA GLN A 16 -29.60 -6.37 12.98
C GLN A 16 -28.50 -5.93 11.99
N TRP A 17 -27.46 -5.26 12.46
CA TRP A 17 -26.29 -4.93 11.63
C TRP A 17 -25.53 -6.16 11.17
N ALA A 18 -25.37 -7.18 12.02
CA ALA A 18 -24.74 -8.44 11.63
C ALA A 18 -25.52 -9.14 10.51
N ILE A 19 -26.86 -9.17 10.61
CA ILE A 19 -27.74 -9.69 9.55
C ILE A 19 -27.59 -8.88 8.25
N ALA A 20 -27.56 -7.54 8.35
CA ALA A 20 -27.36 -6.66 7.19
C ALA A 20 -26.04 -6.95 6.47
N LEU A 21 -24.95 -7.11 7.23
CA LEU A 21 -23.62 -7.40 6.67
C LEU A 21 -23.55 -8.81 6.09
N LEU A 22 -24.17 -9.80 6.73
CA LEU A 22 -24.26 -11.16 6.23
C LEU A 22 -25.06 -11.22 4.92
N PHE A 23 -26.20 -10.53 4.87
CA PHE A 23 -26.99 -10.38 3.64
C PHE A 23 -26.16 -9.73 2.51
N ALA A 24 -25.46 -8.64 2.81
CA ALA A 24 -24.57 -7.99 1.85
C ALA A 24 -23.46 -8.94 1.37
N PHE A 25 -22.85 -9.72 2.26
CA PHE A 25 -21.80 -10.69 1.92
C PHE A 25 -22.29 -11.74 0.92
N PHE A 26 -23.48 -12.30 1.12
CA PHE A 26 -24.04 -13.26 0.16
C PHE A 26 -24.34 -12.61 -1.19
N LEU A 27 -24.89 -11.39 -1.22
CA LEU A 27 -25.09 -10.66 -2.47
C LEU A 27 -23.78 -10.37 -3.21
N ILE A 28 -22.72 -10.00 -2.47
CA ILE A 28 -21.38 -9.81 -3.03
C ILE A 28 -20.87 -11.11 -3.67
N LYS A 29 -21.02 -12.24 -2.99
CA LYS A 29 -20.58 -13.55 -3.49
C LYS A 29 -21.34 -13.98 -4.74
N VAL A 30 -22.66 -13.84 -4.74
CA VAL A 30 -23.51 -14.16 -5.90
C VAL A 30 -23.18 -13.23 -7.08
N GLY A 31 -23.04 -11.93 -6.82
CA GLY A 31 -22.68 -10.95 -7.84
C GLY A 31 -21.30 -11.23 -8.46
N ALA A 32 -20.31 -11.59 -7.64
CA ALA A 32 -18.97 -11.94 -8.12
C ALA A 32 -18.99 -13.21 -8.99
N SER A 33 -19.76 -14.24 -8.61
CA SER A 33 -19.92 -15.45 -9.43
C SER A 33 -20.57 -15.13 -10.77
N LEU A 34 -21.65 -14.35 -10.76
CA LEU A 34 -22.39 -14.00 -11.97
C LEU A 34 -21.50 -13.24 -12.98
N ILE A 35 -20.60 -12.38 -12.49
CA ILE A 35 -19.69 -11.60 -13.34
C ILE A 35 -18.49 -12.43 -13.81
N ALA A 36 -18.01 -13.37 -12.99
CA ALA A 36 -16.95 -14.30 -13.40
C ALA A 36 -17.40 -15.23 -14.54
N ASP A 37 -18.68 -15.59 -14.57
CA ASP A 37 -19.28 -16.43 -15.61
C ASP A 37 -19.61 -15.67 -16.90
N LEU A 38 -19.43 -14.34 -16.94
CA LEU A 38 -19.52 -13.60 -18.20
C LEU A 38 -18.32 -13.99 -19.07
N PRO A 39 -18.52 -14.67 -20.23
CA PRO A 39 -17.42 -14.91 -21.14
C PRO A 39 -16.89 -13.54 -21.56
N LEU A 40 -15.64 -13.24 -21.19
CA LEU A 40 -14.92 -12.14 -21.81
C LEU A 40 -14.84 -12.48 -23.30
N LEU A 41 -15.80 -11.96 -24.08
CA LEU A 41 -16.09 -12.32 -25.47
C LEU A 41 -14.94 -12.00 -26.45
N SER A 42 -13.80 -11.51 -25.96
CA SER A 42 -12.59 -11.25 -26.73
C SER A 42 -11.36 -11.76 -26.00
N LYS A 43 -10.51 -12.50 -26.73
CA LYS A 43 -9.12 -12.70 -26.34
C LYS A 43 -8.51 -11.32 -26.13
N SER A 44 -7.89 -11.07 -24.98
CA SER A 44 -7.21 -9.80 -24.73
C SER A 44 -6.18 -9.56 -25.84
N PRO A 45 -6.13 -8.34 -26.43
CA PRO A 45 -5.17 -8.03 -27.46
C PRO A 45 -3.76 -8.29 -26.93
N THR A 46 -2.93 -8.93 -27.75
CA THR A 46 -1.51 -9.16 -27.44
C THR A 46 -0.64 -8.27 -28.32
N PRO A 47 0.53 -7.80 -27.86
CA PRO A 47 1.40 -6.94 -28.66
C PRO A 47 1.74 -7.55 -30.01
N GLU A 48 1.92 -8.87 -30.06
CA GLU A 48 2.26 -9.64 -31.26
C GLU A 48 1.17 -9.59 -32.34
N ASP A 49 -0.09 -9.35 -31.97
CA ASP A 49 -1.22 -9.22 -32.91
C ASP A 49 -1.13 -7.94 -33.75
N PHE A 50 -0.34 -6.94 -33.32
CA PHE A 50 -0.21 -5.64 -33.98
C PHE A 50 1.12 -5.46 -34.72
N VAL A 51 2.02 -6.43 -34.59
CA VAL A 51 3.32 -6.42 -35.27
C VAL A 51 3.12 -6.89 -36.72
N ASP A 52 3.60 -6.10 -37.68
CA ASP A 52 3.70 -6.54 -39.07
C ASP A 52 4.90 -7.47 -39.23
N HIS A 53 4.67 -8.75 -38.95
CA HIS A 53 5.70 -9.80 -39.05
C HIS A 53 6.31 -9.88 -40.44
N ALA A 54 5.54 -9.63 -41.50
CA ALA A 54 6.03 -9.70 -42.88
C ALA A 54 6.98 -8.52 -43.20
N ALA A 55 6.62 -7.31 -42.79
CA ALA A 55 7.48 -6.13 -42.95
C ALA A 55 8.76 -6.24 -42.11
N ASN A 56 8.63 -6.68 -40.84
CA ASN A 56 9.78 -6.89 -39.96
C ASN A 56 10.73 -7.95 -40.53
N GLN A 57 10.21 -9.13 -40.92
CA GLN A 57 11.02 -10.19 -41.48
C GLN A 57 11.76 -9.76 -42.76
N LYS A 58 11.10 -8.96 -43.61
CA LYS A 58 11.72 -8.43 -44.83
C LYS A 58 12.92 -7.53 -44.50
N ILE A 59 12.79 -6.63 -43.53
CA ILE A 59 13.87 -5.73 -43.14
C ILE A 59 14.98 -6.50 -42.40
N GLU A 60 14.61 -7.46 -41.54
CA GLU A 60 15.56 -8.33 -40.86
C GLU A 60 16.43 -9.12 -41.83
N LEU A 61 15.84 -9.68 -42.89
CA LEU A 61 16.59 -10.39 -43.94
C LEU A 61 17.57 -9.47 -44.68
N LEU A 62 17.26 -8.19 -44.83
CA LEU A 62 18.15 -7.21 -45.47
C LEU A 62 19.35 -6.86 -44.58
N ILE A 63 19.14 -6.69 -43.26
CA ILE A 63 20.21 -6.28 -42.33
C ILE A 63 21.00 -7.45 -41.74
N ALA A 64 20.45 -8.67 -41.74
CA ALA A 64 21.09 -9.87 -41.19
C ALA A 64 22.53 -10.11 -41.71
N PRO A 65 22.83 -10.04 -43.03
CA PRO A 65 24.21 -10.23 -43.51
C PRO A 65 25.15 -9.13 -43.00
N GLN A 66 24.71 -7.88 -42.96
CA GLN A 66 25.50 -6.75 -42.47
C GLN A 66 25.77 -6.86 -40.97
N ARG A 67 24.78 -7.29 -40.17
CA ARG A 67 24.96 -7.60 -38.75
C ARG A 67 25.99 -8.71 -38.52
N LYS A 68 25.94 -9.78 -39.32
CA LYS A 68 26.96 -10.86 -39.27
C LYS A 68 28.36 -10.33 -39.60
N GLN A 69 28.45 -9.40 -40.56
CA GLN A 69 29.73 -8.79 -40.92
C GLN A 69 30.27 -7.89 -39.81
N ILE A 70 29.43 -7.08 -39.16
CA ILE A 70 29.80 -6.29 -37.98
C ILE A 70 30.33 -7.20 -36.87
N LEU A 71 29.64 -8.30 -36.57
CA LEU A 71 30.08 -9.28 -35.56
C LEU A 71 31.44 -9.92 -35.92
N ALA A 72 31.68 -10.19 -37.20
CA ALA A 72 32.98 -10.70 -37.66
C ALA A 72 34.10 -9.67 -37.46
N PHE A 73 33.84 -8.39 -37.78
CA PHE A 73 34.77 -7.30 -37.53
C PHE A 73 35.05 -7.08 -36.04
N GLU A 74 34.05 -7.17 -35.17
CA GLU A 74 34.22 -7.08 -33.72
C GLU A 74 35.11 -8.20 -33.17
N ASN A 75 34.94 -9.42 -33.67
CA ASN A 75 35.79 -10.55 -33.29
C ASN A 75 37.24 -10.34 -33.77
N GLN A 76 37.43 -9.86 -35.01
CA GLN A 76 38.75 -9.56 -35.56
C GLN A 76 39.45 -8.43 -34.80
N GLN A 77 38.73 -7.35 -34.50
CA GLN A 77 39.20 -6.23 -33.69
C GLN A 77 39.63 -6.70 -32.30
N ARG A 78 38.86 -7.58 -31.66
CA ARG A 78 39.20 -8.17 -30.36
C ARG A 78 40.51 -8.95 -30.40
N LEU A 79 40.72 -9.76 -31.45
CA LEU A 79 41.96 -10.51 -31.66
C LEU A 79 43.16 -9.57 -31.84
N LEU A 80 43.05 -8.55 -32.69
CA LEU A 80 44.12 -7.57 -32.92
C LEU A 80 44.42 -6.74 -31.66
N SER A 81 43.39 -6.37 -30.89
CA SER A 81 43.54 -5.66 -29.63
C SER A 81 44.32 -6.48 -28.60
N ASN A 82 44.04 -7.78 -28.50
CA ASN A 82 44.81 -8.69 -27.65
C ASN A 82 46.26 -8.82 -28.09
N GLN A 83 46.51 -8.89 -29.40
CA GLN A 83 47.88 -8.91 -29.95
C GLN A 83 48.63 -7.61 -29.68
N LEU A 84 47.96 -6.46 -29.83
CA LEU A 84 48.50 -5.15 -29.51
C LEU A 84 48.86 -5.04 -28.03
N ASN A 85 47.99 -5.48 -27.14
CA ASN A 85 48.25 -5.51 -25.69
C ASN A 85 49.47 -6.38 -25.36
N THR A 86 49.55 -7.58 -25.91
CA THR A 86 50.72 -8.47 -25.75
C THR A 86 52.00 -7.82 -26.29
N SER A 87 51.93 -7.15 -27.44
CA SER A 87 53.06 -6.43 -28.04
C SER A 87 53.52 -5.26 -27.16
N ARG A 88 52.58 -4.49 -26.60
CA ARG A 88 52.85 -3.38 -25.66
C ARG A 88 53.52 -3.87 -24.39
N GLU A 89 53.06 -4.98 -23.82
CA GLU A 89 53.68 -5.59 -22.64
C GLU A 89 55.11 -6.06 -22.93
N ASN A 90 55.33 -6.73 -24.06
CA ASN A 90 56.67 -7.18 -24.45
C ASN A 90 57.62 -6.01 -24.70
N TYR A 91 57.15 -4.96 -25.37
CA TYR A 91 57.91 -3.73 -25.55
C TYR A 91 58.27 -3.06 -24.22
N ALA A 92 57.32 -2.97 -23.28
CA ALA A 92 57.58 -2.42 -21.96
C ALA A 92 58.65 -3.21 -21.20
N LYS A 93 58.59 -4.56 -21.24
CA LYS A 93 59.61 -5.44 -20.65
C LYS A 93 60.98 -5.27 -21.31
N ASP A 94 61.04 -5.28 -22.64
CA ASP A 94 62.28 -5.14 -23.40
C ASP A 94 62.90 -3.75 -23.20
N LYS A 95 62.08 -2.70 -23.16
CA LYS A 95 62.51 -1.33 -22.87
C LYS A 95 63.06 -1.21 -21.46
N GLN A 96 62.36 -1.72 -20.45
CA GLN A 96 62.85 -1.72 -19.07
C GLN A 96 64.18 -2.49 -18.93
N SER A 97 64.29 -3.64 -19.60
CA SER A 97 65.55 -4.41 -19.64
C SER A 97 66.68 -3.63 -20.30
N PHE A 98 66.40 -2.94 -21.41
CA PHE A 98 67.35 -2.06 -22.09
C PHE A 98 67.78 -0.87 -21.22
N ASP A 99 66.84 -0.21 -20.54
CA ASP A 99 67.11 0.92 -19.64
C ASP A 99 67.96 0.48 -18.44
N ASN A 100 67.63 -0.66 -17.81
CA ASN A 100 68.42 -1.24 -16.72
C ASN A 100 69.85 -1.59 -17.17
N TRP A 101 69.99 -2.19 -18.35
CA TRP A 101 71.29 -2.54 -18.93
C TRP A 101 72.12 -1.30 -19.25
N ARG A 102 71.50 -0.25 -19.80
CA ARG A 102 72.16 1.03 -20.09
C ARG A 102 72.60 1.72 -18.79
N ALA A 103 71.76 1.71 -17.75
CA ALA A 103 72.09 2.27 -16.44
C ALA A 103 73.28 1.55 -15.78
N ALA A 104 73.33 0.21 -15.85
CA ALA A 104 74.45 -0.56 -15.35
C ALA A 104 75.76 -0.24 -16.11
N ARG A 105 75.71 -0.04 -17.43
CA ARG A 105 76.89 0.17 -18.28
C ARG A 105 77.40 1.62 -18.34
N ASN A 106 76.51 2.60 -18.18
CA ASN A 106 76.88 4.02 -18.08
C ASN A 106 77.80 4.32 -16.87
N SER A 107 77.90 3.39 -15.91
CA SER A 107 78.84 3.48 -14.80
C SER A 107 80.30 3.18 -15.19
N THR A 108 80.57 2.69 -16.41
CA THR A 108 81.88 2.14 -16.84
C THR A 108 82.37 2.60 -18.24
N GLU A 109 82.16 3.86 -18.64
CA GLU A 109 82.68 4.54 -19.88
C GLU A 109 81.80 4.59 -21.16
N GLN A 110 82.15 5.55 -22.03
CA GLN A 110 81.40 6.25 -23.09
C GLN A 110 80.44 5.40 -23.95
N SER A 111 79.14 5.75 -23.89
CA SER A 111 78.02 4.88 -24.27
C SER A 111 77.36 5.16 -25.62
N ASP A 112 77.68 6.24 -26.34
CA ASP A 112 76.73 6.79 -27.33
C ASP A 112 76.91 6.30 -28.78
N GLN A 113 77.98 5.56 -29.11
CA GLN A 113 78.22 4.99 -30.45
C GLN A 113 78.49 3.48 -30.47
N ASN A 114 78.10 2.76 -29.42
CA ASN A 114 78.33 1.32 -29.33
C ASN A 114 77.38 0.53 -30.28
N PRO A 115 77.89 -0.37 -31.15
CA PRO A 115 77.07 -1.17 -32.06
C PRO A 115 75.98 -2.00 -31.36
N GLU A 116 76.18 -2.41 -30.10
CA GLU A 116 75.19 -3.14 -29.31
C GLU A 116 73.98 -2.28 -28.89
N VAL A 117 74.20 -0.99 -28.62
CA VAL A 117 73.14 -0.03 -28.28
C VAL A 117 72.25 0.19 -29.51
N VAL A 118 72.88 0.36 -30.68
CA VAL A 118 72.18 0.51 -31.96
C VAL A 118 71.38 -0.74 -32.29
N ALA A 119 71.93 -1.94 -32.06
CA ALA A 119 71.22 -3.20 -32.30
C ALA A 119 69.97 -3.36 -31.41
N LYS A 120 70.07 -3.04 -30.11
CA LYS A 120 68.93 -3.08 -29.17
C LYS A 120 67.90 -1.99 -29.47
N ALA A 121 68.33 -0.78 -29.83
CA ALA A 121 67.44 0.30 -30.26
C ALA A 121 66.64 -0.11 -31.51
N ARG A 122 67.30 -0.68 -32.53
CA ARG A 122 66.61 -1.22 -33.72
C ARG A 122 65.57 -2.28 -33.38
N LYS A 123 65.84 -3.16 -32.39
CA LYS A 123 64.85 -4.15 -31.93
C LYS A 123 63.59 -3.47 -31.37
N LEU A 124 63.75 -2.43 -30.57
CA LEU A 124 62.64 -1.64 -30.02
C LEU A 124 61.88 -0.87 -31.12
N ASP A 125 62.59 -0.32 -32.10
CA ASP A 125 61.98 0.38 -33.25
C ASP A 125 61.10 -0.57 -34.09
N VAL A 126 61.59 -1.79 -34.35
CA VAL A 126 60.82 -2.82 -35.06
C VAL A 126 59.55 -3.20 -34.28
N GLN A 127 59.63 -3.31 -32.95
CA GLN A 127 58.47 -3.57 -32.11
C GLN A 127 57.47 -2.41 -32.13
N LEU A 128 57.94 -1.17 -32.10
CA LEU A 128 57.09 0.02 -32.19
C LEU A 128 56.39 0.11 -33.55
N GLN A 129 57.09 -0.19 -34.65
CA GLN A 129 56.49 -0.27 -35.99
C GLN A 129 55.39 -1.35 -36.05
N MET A 130 55.61 -2.51 -35.43
CA MET A 130 54.58 -3.55 -35.35
C MET A 130 53.34 -3.08 -34.57
N GLN A 131 53.51 -2.32 -33.49
CA GLN A 131 52.38 -1.74 -32.74
C GLN A 131 51.59 -0.75 -33.60
N GLN A 132 52.27 0.16 -34.30
CA GLN A 132 51.62 1.11 -35.22
C GLN A 132 50.82 0.38 -36.32
N GLN A 133 51.39 -0.68 -36.90
CA GLN A 133 50.69 -1.49 -37.91
C GLN A 133 49.43 -2.18 -37.35
N LEU A 134 49.47 -2.65 -36.10
CA LEU A 134 48.30 -3.23 -35.44
C LEU A 134 47.23 -2.17 -35.16
N GLU A 135 47.63 -0.98 -34.69
CA GLU A 135 46.72 0.15 -34.46
C GLU A 135 46.07 0.63 -35.76
N ASP A 136 46.83 0.73 -36.85
CA ASP A 136 46.30 1.13 -38.15
C ASP A 136 45.30 0.10 -38.70
N LYS A 137 45.57 -1.20 -38.51
CA LYS A 137 44.61 -2.27 -38.85
C LYS A 137 43.32 -2.17 -38.03
N ILE A 138 43.42 -1.86 -36.73
CA ILE A 138 42.24 -1.65 -35.87
C ILE A 138 41.43 -0.45 -36.38
N LYS A 139 42.09 0.69 -36.65
CA LYS A 139 41.43 1.89 -37.18
C LYS A 139 40.73 1.62 -38.52
N GLN A 140 41.34 0.83 -39.40
CA GLN A 140 40.72 0.44 -40.67
C GLN A 140 39.45 -0.38 -40.47
N ILE A 141 39.46 -1.33 -39.52
CA ILE A 141 38.26 -2.12 -39.17
C ILE A 141 37.18 -1.23 -38.58
N ASP A 142 37.54 -0.30 -37.69
CA ASP A 142 36.58 0.66 -37.10
C ASP A 142 35.91 1.51 -38.18
N GLN A 143 36.67 2.03 -39.15
CA GLN A 143 36.12 2.77 -40.29
C GLN A 143 35.17 1.92 -41.14
N GLN A 144 35.54 0.67 -41.43
CA GLN A 144 34.68 -0.25 -42.19
C GLN A 144 33.38 -0.57 -41.44
N LYS A 145 33.45 -0.75 -40.12
CA LYS A 145 32.28 -0.97 -39.26
C LYS A 145 31.35 0.24 -39.29
N LEU A 146 31.87 1.46 -39.12
CA LEU A 146 31.08 2.69 -39.15
C LEU A 146 30.33 2.87 -40.47
N VAL A 147 30.97 2.55 -41.61
CA VAL A 147 30.31 2.61 -42.93
C VAL A 147 29.13 1.64 -43.00
N ILE A 148 29.28 0.41 -42.49
CA ILE A 148 28.18 -0.57 -42.48
C ILE A 148 27.06 -0.12 -41.53
N GLU A 149 27.41 0.42 -40.36
CA GLU A 149 26.45 0.94 -39.39
C GLU A 149 25.60 2.08 -39.96
N GLU A 150 26.20 3.07 -40.63
CA GLU A 150 25.47 4.13 -41.32
C GLU A 150 24.59 3.57 -42.46
N ASN A 151 25.07 2.55 -43.18
CA ASN A 151 24.30 1.92 -44.27
C ASN A 151 23.06 1.14 -43.78
N ILE A 152 23.07 0.60 -42.56
CA ILE A 152 21.92 -0.14 -41.97
C ILE A 152 21.02 0.72 -41.10
N ARG A 153 21.47 1.94 -40.77
CA ARG A 153 20.74 2.89 -39.93
C ARG A 153 19.31 3.17 -40.39
N PRO A 154 19.01 3.43 -41.68
CA PRO A 154 17.63 3.70 -42.08
C PRO A 154 16.73 2.47 -41.92
N GLN A 155 17.24 1.26 -42.14
CA GLN A 155 16.50 0.01 -41.93
C GLN A 155 16.24 -0.23 -40.44
N GLN A 156 17.22 0.08 -39.58
CA GLN A 156 17.03 0.03 -38.13
C GLN A 156 15.98 1.04 -37.65
N GLN A 157 15.98 2.25 -38.22
CA GLN A 157 14.95 3.26 -37.95
C GLN A 157 13.57 2.77 -38.41
N GLN A 158 13.46 2.16 -39.59
CA GLN A 158 12.20 1.59 -40.07
C GLN A 158 11.65 0.50 -39.14
N LEU A 159 12.51 -0.39 -38.61
CA LEU A 159 12.08 -1.38 -37.62
C LEU A 159 11.56 -0.71 -36.33
N ALA A 160 12.26 0.32 -35.85
CA ALA A 160 11.82 1.09 -34.68
C ALA A 160 10.49 1.82 -34.93
N ASP A 161 10.29 2.37 -36.12
CA ASP A 161 9.05 3.03 -36.52
C ASP A 161 7.88 2.03 -36.58
N LEU A 162 8.10 0.84 -37.12
CA LEU A 162 7.10 -0.24 -37.14
C LEU A 162 6.72 -0.67 -35.73
N GLU A 163 7.69 -0.78 -34.82
CA GLU A 163 7.45 -1.10 -33.41
C GLU A 163 6.63 0.00 -32.72
N VAL A 164 6.94 1.28 -32.96
CA VAL A 164 6.17 2.41 -32.44
C VAL A 164 4.73 2.40 -32.96
N ILE A 165 4.53 2.10 -34.25
CA ILE A 165 3.19 2.00 -34.84
C ILE A 165 2.41 0.83 -34.21
N ALA A 166 3.03 -0.34 -34.08
CA ALA A 166 2.44 -1.51 -33.46
C ALA A 166 2.05 -1.22 -31.99
N ASN A 167 2.93 -0.59 -31.22
CA ASN A 167 2.67 -0.23 -29.84
C ASN A 167 1.52 0.76 -29.70
N ARG A 168 1.45 1.80 -30.55
CA ARG A 168 0.30 2.72 -30.55
C ARG A 168 -1.01 2.00 -30.88
N ALA A 169 -1.00 1.13 -31.89
CA ALA A 169 -2.18 0.35 -32.26
C ALA A 169 -2.63 -0.57 -31.10
N TYR A 170 -1.68 -1.23 -30.45
CA TYR A 170 -1.89 -2.06 -29.27
C TYR A 170 -2.51 -1.27 -28.11
N GLU A 171 -1.96 -0.10 -27.76
CA GLU A 171 -2.50 0.76 -26.71
C GLU A 171 -3.94 1.19 -27.01
N THR A 172 -4.24 1.55 -28.27
CA THR A 172 -5.60 1.91 -28.67
C THR A 172 -6.57 0.72 -28.59
N ALA A 173 -6.09 -0.49 -28.89
CA ALA A 173 -6.88 -1.71 -28.81
C ALA A 173 -7.15 -2.10 -27.35
N LEU A 174 -6.14 -2.03 -26.49
CA LEU A 174 -6.28 -2.21 -25.04
C LEU A 174 -7.29 -1.24 -24.44
N TYR A 175 -7.19 0.04 -24.81
CA TYR A 175 -8.14 1.04 -24.33
C TYR A 175 -9.58 0.70 -24.75
N LYS A 176 -9.79 0.31 -26.02
CA LYS A 176 -11.11 -0.11 -26.52
C LYS A 176 -11.63 -1.37 -25.82
N ASP A 177 -10.77 -2.35 -25.56
CA ASP A 177 -11.12 -3.59 -24.85
C ASP A 177 -11.51 -3.28 -23.39
N SER A 178 -10.74 -2.43 -22.72
CA SER A 178 -11.06 -1.97 -21.36
C SER A 178 -12.38 -1.20 -21.29
N LEU A 179 -12.68 -0.35 -22.29
CA LEU A 179 -13.96 0.36 -22.39
C LEU A 179 -15.14 -0.58 -22.61
N LYS A 180 -14.97 -1.62 -23.42
CA LYS A 180 -16.01 -2.66 -23.62
C LYS A 180 -16.28 -3.40 -22.31
N ALA A 181 -15.22 -3.85 -21.63
CA ALA A 181 -15.34 -4.53 -20.35
C ALA A 181 -16.01 -3.63 -19.30
N PHE A 182 -15.64 -2.35 -19.24
CA PHE A 182 -16.28 -1.35 -18.40
C PHE A 182 -17.76 -1.15 -18.75
N GLY A 183 -18.09 -1.00 -20.04
CA GLY A 183 -19.46 -0.81 -20.51
C GLY A 183 -20.39 -1.98 -20.16
N ILE A 184 -19.90 -3.21 -20.31
CA ILE A 184 -20.62 -4.41 -19.90
C ILE A 184 -20.87 -4.39 -18.38
N ARG A 185 -19.83 -4.16 -17.57
CA ARG A 185 -19.98 -4.08 -16.11
C ARG A 185 -20.92 -2.95 -15.68
N LEU A 186 -20.85 -1.81 -16.34
CA LEU A 186 -21.71 -0.67 -16.07
C LEU A 186 -23.18 -1.03 -16.31
N LEU A 187 -23.49 -1.79 -17.36
CA LEU A 187 -24.85 -2.25 -17.65
C LEU A 187 -25.44 -3.09 -16.49
N PHE A 188 -24.62 -3.87 -15.79
CA PHE A 188 -25.04 -4.66 -14.63
C PHE A 188 -25.04 -3.85 -13.32
N VAL A 189 -24.04 -3.00 -13.09
CA VAL A 189 -23.89 -2.27 -11.82
C VAL A 189 -24.79 -1.03 -11.74
N ALA A 190 -25.05 -0.35 -12.86
CA ALA A 190 -25.93 0.82 -12.92
C ALA A 190 -27.35 0.56 -12.38
N PRO A 191 -28.08 -0.50 -12.77
CA PRO A 191 -29.40 -0.78 -12.21
C PRO A 191 -29.34 -1.09 -10.70
N LEU A 192 -28.29 -1.79 -10.24
CA LEU A 192 -28.10 -2.05 -8.80
C LEU A 192 -27.93 -0.76 -8.00
N LEU A 193 -27.15 0.19 -8.54
CA LEU A 193 -26.97 1.50 -7.92
C LEU A 193 -28.26 2.33 -7.94
N ALA A 194 -29.02 2.29 -9.03
CA ALA A 194 -30.32 2.95 -9.12
C ALA A 194 -31.29 2.44 -8.05
N ILE A 195 -31.38 1.12 -7.88
CA ILE A 195 -32.19 0.49 -6.82
C ILE A 195 -31.68 0.90 -5.43
N ALA A 196 -30.37 0.97 -5.23
CA ALA A 196 -29.80 1.37 -3.93
C ALA A 196 -30.15 2.82 -3.58
N ILE A 197 -30.07 3.74 -4.55
CA ILE A 197 -30.47 5.14 -4.38
C ILE A 197 -31.97 5.24 -4.08
N TRP A 198 -32.81 4.48 -4.80
CA TRP A 198 -34.25 4.43 -4.57
C TRP A 198 -34.60 3.91 -3.16
N LEU A 199 -34.01 2.77 -2.77
CA LEU A 199 -34.17 2.19 -1.43
C LEU A 199 -33.71 3.14 -0.32
N PHE A 200 -32.61 3.87 -0.53
CA PHE A 200 -32.11 4.85 0.44
C PHE A 200 -33.07 6.03 0.61
N ARG A 201 -33.68 6.52 -0.47
CA ARG A 201 -34.64 7.64 -0.40
C ARG A 201 -35.94 7.23 0.27
N GLN A 202 -36.48 6.05 -0.09
CA GLN A 202 -37.84 5.67 0.30
C GLN A 202 -37.90 4.81 1.58
N HIS A 203 -36.94 3.89 1.80
CA HIS A 203 -37.06 2.82 2.79
C HIS A 203 -36.05 2.87 3.95
N ARG A 204 -35.20 3.90 4.04
CA ARG A 204 -34.16 4.03 5.09
C ARG A 204 -34.65 4.04 6.54
N LYS A 205 -35.94 4.34 6.79
CA LYS A 205 -36.57 4.35 8.13
C LYS A 205 -37.59 3.21 8.33
N SER A 206 -37.71 2.30 7.37
CA SER A 206 -38.67 1.20 7.45
C SER A 206 -38.25 0.14 8.47
N GLN A 207 -39.18 -0.74 8.88
CA GLN A 207 -38.86 -1.83 9.81
C GLN A 207 -37.80 -2.79 9.25
N GLN A 208 -37.75 -2.94 7.92
CA GLN A 208 -36.77 -3.73 7.17
C GLN A 208 -35.46 -2.97 6.87
N TRP A 209 -35.14 -1.92 7.63
CA TRP A 209 -33.92 -1.14 7.46
C TRP A 209 -32.61 -1.97 7.37
N PRO A 210 -32.43 -3.13 8.04
CA PRO A 210 -31.17 -3.88 7.94
C PRO A 210 -30.91 -4.38 6.51
N PHE A 211 -31.94 -4.86 5.81
CA PHE A 211 -31.80 -5.32 4.42
C PHE A 211 -31.54 -4.16 3.46
N VAL A 212 -32.17 -3.01 3.70
CA VAL A 212 -31.92 -1.78 2.92
C VAL A 212 -30.46 -1.35 3.04
N TRP A 213 -29.93 -1.28 4.27
CA TRP A 213 -28.52 -0.92 4.48
C TRP A 213 -27.56 -2.00 3.97
N GLY A 214 -27.90 -3.28 4.11
CA GLY A 214 -27.13 -4.38 3.52
C GLY A 214 -27.04 -4.26 1.99
N TYR A 215 -28.16 -3.96 1.32
CA TYR A 215 -28.17 -3.71 -0.12
C TYR A 215 -27.35 -2.49 -0.52
N ILE A 216 -27.41 -1.39 0.25
CA ILE A 216 -26.59 -0.20 0.01
C ILE A 216 -25.10 -0.53 0.13
N VAL A 217 -24.70 -1.28 1.16
CA VAL A 217 -23.30 -1.72 1.34
C VAL A 217 -22.86 -2.59 0.17
N PHE A 218 -23.69 -3.53 -0.27
CA PHE A 218 -23.46 -4.34 -1.46
C PHE A 218 -23.28 -3.49 -2.73
N ALA A 219 -24.19 -2.54 -2.98
CA ALA A 219 -24.13 -1.70 -4.17
C ALA A 219 -22.90 -0.79 -4.18
N LEU A 220 -22.54 -0.22 -3.03
CA LEU A 220 -21.29 0.53 -2.87
C LEU A 220 -20.07 -0.35 -3.10
N PHE A 221 -20.07 -1.58 -2.57
CA PHE A 221 -18.99 -2.54 -2.81
C PHE A 221 -18.85 -2.85 -4.30
N ALA A 222 -19.95 -3.20 -4.98
CA ALA A 222 -19.96 -3.45 -6.43
C ALA A 222 -19.44 -2.24 -7.22
N PHE A 223 -19.83 -1.02 -6.84
CA PHE A 223 -19.28 0.17 -7.48
C PHE A 223 -17.76 0.31 -7.28
N PHE A 224 -17.26 0.26 -6.04
CA PHE A 224 -15.84 0.54 -5.76
C PHE A 224 -14.88 -0.59 -6.12
N PHE A 225 -15.32 -1.84 -6.05
CA PHE A 225 -14.45 -3.01 -6.25
C PHE A 225 -14.72 -3.73 -7.57
N GLU A 226 -15.93 -3.65 -8.13
CA GLU A 226 -16.26 -4.35 -9.38
C GLU A 226 -16.24 -3.43 -10.61
N LEU A 227 -16.69 -2.18 -10.44
CA LEU A 227 -16.77 -1.21 -11.55
C LEU A 227 -15.53 -0.32 -11.64
N VAL A 228 -15.12 0.29 -10.53
CA VAL A 228 -14.04 1.29 -10.50
C VAL A 228 -12.67 0.75 -10.95
N PRO A 229 -12.23 -0.49 -10.65
CA PRO A 229 -10.93 -0.99 -11.14
C PRO A 229 -10.81 -1.09 -12.66
N TYR A 230 -11.93 -1.13 -13.37
CA TYR A 230 -11.99 -1.26 -14.83
C TYR A 230 -12.18 0.08 -15.53
N LEU A 231 -12.22 1.18 -14.78
CA LEU A 231 -12.34 2.52 -15.34
C LEU A 231 -10.98 2.94 -15.93
N PRO A 232 -10.90 3.17 -17.25
CA PRO A 232 -9.62 3.45 -17.91
C PRO A 232 -9.08 4.80 -17.40
N SER A 233 -7.85 4.78 -16.88
CA SER A 233 -7.08 5.90 -16.30
C SER A 233 -7.50 6.46 -14.93
N PHE A 234 -8.79 6.51 -14.54
CA PHE A 234 -9.21 7.18 -13.29
C PHE A 234 -9.63 6.26 -12.12
N GLY A 235 -9.61 4.94 -12.29
CA GLY A 235 -10.11 4.01 -11.27
C GLY A 235 -9.42 4.17 -9.89
N GLY A 236 -8.09 4.30 -9.88
CA GLY A 236 -7.32 4.47 -8.65
C GLY A 236 -7.65 5.77 -7.92
N TYR A 237 -7.68 6.89 -8.64
CA TYR A 237 -7.90 8.21 -8.04
C TYR A 237 -9.27 8.32 -7.36
N ILE A 238 -10.34 7.81 -8.00
CA ILE A 238 -11.68 7.83 -7.41
C ILE A 238 -11.73 6.95 -6.16
N ARG A 239 -11.17 5.73 -6.23
CA ARG A 239 -11.18 4.79 -5.10
C ARG A 239 -10.44 5.35 -3.88
N TYR A 240 -9.20 5.81 -4.08
CA TYR A 240 -8.38 6.34 -2.99
C TYR A 240 -8.85 7.71 -2.53
N GLY A 241 -9.33 8.56 -3.43
CA GLY A 241 -9.87 9.88 -3.11
C GLY A 241 -11.13 9.80 -2.23
N VAL A 242 -12.10 8.95 -2.59
CA VAL A 242 -13.29 8.74 -1.75
C VAL A 242 -12.92 8.06 -0.43
N GLY A 243 -12.01 7.08 -0.45
CA GLY A 243 -11.51 6.45 0.78
C GLY A 243 -10.88 7.46 1.74
N ALA A 244 -10.05 8.37 1.23
CA ALA A 244 -9.45 9.44 2.01
C ALA A 244 -10.51 10.40 2.59
N ALA A 245 -11.49 10.81 1.78
CA ALA A 245 -12.57 11.69 2.21
C ALA A 245 -13.45 11.04 3.31
N LEU A 246 -13.84 9.77 3.14
CA LEU A 246 -14.62 9.03 4.13
C LEU A 246 -13.84 8.87 5.44
N THR A 247 -12.54 8.57 5.35
CA THR A 247 -11.67 8.44 6.54
C THR A 247 -11.53 9.77 7.27
N PHE A 248 -11.34 10.88 6.54
CA PHE A 248 -11.25 12.21 7.14
C PHE A 248 -12.56 12.63 7.83
N ILE A 249 -13.71 12.44 7.16
CA ILE A 249 -15.02 12.76 7.73
C ILE A 249 -15.32 11.86 8.94
N GLY A 250 -15.09 10.56 8.82
CA GLY A 250 -15.26 9.59 9.89
C GLY A 250 -14.38 9.88 11.09
N GLY A 251 -13.09 10.17 10.86
CA GLY A 251 -12.14 10.57 11.89
C GLY A 251 -12.58 11.83 12.62
N LYS A 252 -12.98 12.88 11.89
CA LYS A 252 -13.50 14.12 12.48
C LYS A 252 -14.75 13.89 13.32
N ALA A 253 -15.69 13.07 12.85
CA ALA A 253 -16.90 12.74 13.59
C ALA A 253 -16.60 11.95 14.87
N LEU A 254 -15.66 11.00 14.80
CA LEU A 254 -15.23 10.18 15.94
C LEU A 254 -14.54 11.04 17.01
N ILE A 255 -13.61 11.92 16.60
CA ILE A 255 -12.94 12.86 17.51
C ILE A 255 -13.96 13.77 18.20
N LYS A 256 -14.89 14.36 17.44
CA LYS A 256 -15.94 15.21 18.00
C LYS A 256 -16.85 14.45 18.98
N SER A 257 -17.23 13.21 18.66
CA SER A 257 -18.02 12.37 19.57
C SER A 257 -17.28 12.05 20.86
N LEU A 258 -15.97 11.79 20.77
CA LEU A 258 -15.13 11.49 21.92
C LEU A 258 -14.99 12.72 22.84
N GLN A 259 -14.77 13.89 22.25
CA GLN A 259 -14.71 15.16 22.98
C GLN A 259 -16.03 15.44 23.72
N ASN A 260 -17.17 15.35 23.02
CA ASN A 260 -18.49 15.53 23.63
C ASN A 260 -18.76 14.53 24.77
N TYR A 261 -18.24 13.30 24.65
CA TYR A 261 -18.37 12.29 25.68
C TYR A 261 -17.53 12.62 26.93
N LEU A 262 -16.28 13.07 26.72
CA LEU A 262 -15.38 13.50 27.80
C LEU A 262 -15.92 14.74 28.53
N GLU A 263 -16.45 15.70 27.78
CA GLU A 263 -17.06 16.91 28.34
C GLU A 263 -18.25 16.57 29.25
N LYS A 264 -19.17 15.70 28.80
CA LYS A 264 -20.27 15.20 29.64
C LYS A 264 -19.77 14.52 30.91
N LYS A 265 -18.77 13.64 30.80
CA LYS A 265 -18.19 12.99 31.98
C LYS A 265 -17.54 13.98 32.95
N SER A 266 -16.94 15.06 32.44
CA SER A 266 -16.35 16.10 33.28
C SER A 266 -17.41 16.90 34.06
N LEU A 267 -18.53 17.22 33.42
CA LEU A 267 -19.67 17.89 34.05
C LEU A 267 -20.32 17.01 35.12
N GLU A 268 -20.51 15.72 34.84
CA GLU A 268 -21.00 14.72 35.81
C GLU A 268 -20.07 14.61 37.04
N GLN A 269 -18.76 14.85 36.91
CA GLN A 269 -17.83 14.81 38.05
C GLN A 269 -17.87 16.08 38.92
N ALA A 270 -18.27 17.23 38.35
CA ALA A 270 -18.33 18.51 39.04
C ALA A 270 -19.66 18.79 39.80
N ALA A 271 -20.74 18.04 39.52
CA ALA A 271 -22.05 18.21 40.15
C ALA A 271 -22.03 17.89 41.68
N PRO A 272 -22.98 18.35 42.51
CA PRO A 272 -23.02 18.03 43.95
C PRO A 272 -23.34 16.55 44.26
N GLN A 273 -22.89 16.04 45.41
CA GLN A 273 -22.83 14.60 45.74
C GLN A 273 -24.22 13.90 45.87
N GLU A 274 -25.22 14.62 46.37
CA GLU A 274 -26.58 14.08 46.59
C GLU A 274 -27.32 13.84 45.27
N GLU A 275 -27.16 14.73 44.29
CA GLU A 275 -27.81 14.62 42.97
C GLU A 275 -27.19 13.48 42.15
N ARG A 276 -25.86 13.29 42.28
CA ARG A 276 -25.10 12.21 41.61
C ARG A 276 -25.49 10.80 42.05
N LYS A 277 -25.94 10.59 43.29
CA LYS A 277 -26.38 9.26 43.76
C LYS A 277 -27.70 8.83 43.13
N HIS A 278 -28.59 9.78 42.86
CA HIS A 278 -29.91 9.50 42.28
C HIS A 278 -29.86 9.23 40.77
N GLU A 279 -28.87 9.76 40.06
CA GLU A 279 -28.73 9.59 38.61
C GLU A 279 -28.00 8.28 38.21
N ILE A 280 -27.19 7.72 39.10
CA ILE A 280 -26.53 6.42 38.86
C ILE A 280 -27.56 5.31 38.87
N ARG A 281 -27.80 4.69 37.71
CA ARG A 281 -28.68 3.51 37.58
C ARG A 281 -28.22 2.39 38.52
N TYR A 282 -29.15 1.87 39.32
CA TYR A 282 -28.94 0.79 40.30
C TYR A 282 -28.15 -0.41 39.73
N GLU A 283 -28.53 -0.90 38.54
CA GLU A 283 -27.83 -2.01 37.87
C GLU A 283 -26.35 -1.72 37.60
N LYS A 284 -26.06 -0.52 37.07
CA LYS A 284 -24.68 -0.07 36.79
C LYS A 284 -23.87 0.02 38.09
N ALA A 285 -24.52 0.47 39.17
CA ALA A 285 -23.88 0.57 40.48
C ALA A 285 -23.44 -0.79 41.00
N LEU A 286 -24.30 -1.80 40.95
CA LEU A 286 -23.98 -3.16 41.39
C LEU A 286 -22.89 -3.80 40.53
N GLU A 287 -22.95 -3.65 39.20
CA GLU A 287 -21.99 -4.25 38.28
C GLU A 287 -20.58 -3.63 38.42
N SER A 288 -20.50 -2.33 38.68
CA SER A 288 -19.23 -1.63 38.93
C SER A 288 -18.64 -2.03 40.28
N MET A 289 -19.48 -2.10 41.32
CA MET A 289 -19.08 -2.50 42.67
C MET A 289 -18.61 -3.96 42.72
N ALA A 290 -19.26 -4.86 41.97
CA ALA A 290 -18.81 -6.25 41.83
C ALA A 290 -17.42 -6.36 41.16
N ARG A 291 -17.07 -5.42 40.29
CA ARG A 291 -15.75 -5.30 39.65
C ARG A 291 -14.73 -4.51 40.47
N GLY A 292 -15.06 -4.10 41.70
CA GLY A 292 -14.19 -3.29 42.55
C GLY A 292 -13.97 -1.86 42.03
N GLN A 293 -14.88 -1.34 41.20
CA GLN A 293 -14.79 -0.02 40.58
C GLN A 293 -15.86 0.92 41.12
N CYS A 294 -15.54 2.21 41.19
CA CYS A 294 -16.48 3.24 41.61
C CYS A 294 -17.51 3.50 40.50
N PRO A 295 -18.82 3.38 40.78
CA PRO A 295 -19.84 3.56 39.74
C PRO A 295 -20.02 5.00 39.23
N GLY A 296 -19.43 5.98 39.93
CA GLY A 296 -19.42 7.39 39.52
C GLY A 296 -18.25 7.76 38.61
N CYS A 297 -17.03 7.29 38.91
CA CYS A 297 -15.83 7.68 38.15
C CYS A 297 -15.16 6.54 37.37
N ASP A 298 -15.73 5.32 37.42
CA ASP A 298 -15.24 4.09 36.80
C ASP A 298 -13.79 3.70 37.17
N ARG A 299 -13.22 4.30 38.24
CA ARG A 299 -11.87 3.99 38.74
C ARG A 299 -11.90 2.90 39.80
N ALA A 300 -10.83 2.12 39.90
CA ALA A 300 -10.68 1.11 40.93
C ALA A 300 -10.77 1.73 42.34
N ILE A 301 -11.46 1.05 43.25
CA ILE A 301 -11.51 1.41 44.67
C ILE A 301 -10.55 0.44 45.39
N PRO A 302 -9.31 0.86 45.67
CA PRO A 302 -8.36 -0.01 46.36
C PRO A 302 -8.83 -0.28 47.80
N ALA A 303 -8.65 -1.51 48.26
CA ALA A 303 -8.75 -1.83 49.68
C ALA A 303 -7.47 -1.37 50.38
N ILE A 304 -7.62 -0.66 51.49
CA ILE A 304 -6.49 -0.27 52.34
C ILE A 304 -6.40 -1.35 53.43
N GLU A 305 -5.27 -2.06 53.50
CA GLU A 305 -5.05 -3.12 54.50
C GLU A 305 -6.14 -4.21 54.52
N GLY A 306 -6.65 -4.57 53.33
CA GLY A 306 -7.72 -5.57 53.19
C GLY A 306 -9.13 -5.06 53.56
N VAL A 307 -9.26 -3.82 54.03
CA VAL A 307 -10.54 -3.18 54.34
C VAL A 307 -10.94 -2.27 53.17
N GLN A 308 -12.08 -2.56 52.55
CA GLN A 308 -12.62 -1.67 51.53
C GLN A 308 -12.97 -0.30 52.16
N VAL A 309 -12.75 0.80 51.47
CA VAL A 309 -13.10 2.14 51.95
C VAL A 309 -14.59 2.45 51.71
N ASN A 310 -15.19 3.26 52.58
CA ASN A 310 -16.62 3.64 52.47
C ASN A 310 -16.89 4.74 51.44
N PHE A 311 -15.85 5.48 51.07
CA PHE A 311 -15.90 6.57 50.10
C PHE A 311 -14.84 6.36 49.04
N CYS A 312 -15.17 6.72 47.79
CA CYS A 312 -14.19 6.73 46.72
C CYS A 312 -13.22 7.90 46.90
N MET A 313 -11.91 7.62 46.93
CA MET A 313 -10.85 8.64 47.04
C MET A 313 -10.75 9.59 45.83
N HIS A 314 -11.33 9.21 44.68
CA HIS A 314 -11.23 10.01 43.46
C HIS A 314 -12.39 10.98 43.26
N CYS A 315 -13.60 10.61 43.69
CA CYS A 315 -14.81 11.42 43.46
C CYS A 315 -15.66 11.65 44.71
N GLY A 316 -15.26 11.12 45.88
CA GLY A 316 -15.97 11.29 47.14
C GLY A 316 -17.28 10.52 47.25
N LEU A 317 -17.66 9.70 46.26
CA LEU A 317 -18.93 8.96 46.27
C LEU A 317 -18.96 7.91 47.39
N THR A 318 -20.05 7.86 48.16
CA THR A 318 -20.27 6.81 49.16
C THR A 318 -20.53 5.48 48.47
N THR A 319 -19.64 4.51 48.66
CA THR A 319 -19.68 3.18 48.04
C THR A 319 -20.24 2.14 49.02
N TYR A 320 -19.92 2.30 50.31
CA TYR A 320 -20.46 1.48 51.39
C TYR A 320 -21.03 2.36 52.50
N THR A 321 -22.15 1.92 53.08
CA THR A 321 -22.77 2.55 54.24
C THR A 321 -23.06 1.50 55.32
N LYS A 322 -23.40 1.94 56.53
CA LYS A 322 -23.86 1.06 57.60
C LYS A 322 -25.36 1.23 57.78
N CYS A 323 -26.07 0.13 58.01
CA CYS A 323 -27.48 0.18 58.36
C CYS A 323 -27.65 0.79 59.76
N HIS A 324 -28.56 1.74 59.92
CA HIS A 324 -28.84 2.36 61.22
C HIS A 324 -29.50 1.36 62.20
N ALA A 325 -30.29 0.40 61.72
CA ALA A 325 -31.02 -0.53 62.59
C ALA A 325 -30.15 -1.68 63.12
N CYS A 326 -29.32 -2.29 62.26
CA CYS A 326 -28.53 -3.48 62.61
C CYS A 326 -27.01 -3.27 62.57
N GLY A 327 -26.52 -2.09 62.18
CA GLY A 327 -25.10 -1.77 62.11
C GLY A 327 -24.32 -2.44 60.97
N LEU A 328 -24.94 -3.32 60.19
CA LEU A 328 -24.28 -4.04 59.11
C LEU A 328 -23.77 -3.09 58.02
N ARG A 329 -22.51 -3.26 57.61
CA ARG A 329 -21.94 -2.59 56.45
C ARG A 329 -22.44 -3.23 55.15
N HIS A 330 -23.07 -2.45 54.28
CA HIS A 330 -23.56 -2.91 52.99
C HIS A 330 -23.30 -1.90 51.87
N ASN A 331 -23.54 -2.31 50.63
CA ASN A 331 -23.42 -1.43 49.47
C ASN A 331 -24.39 -0.25 49.62
N ALA A 332 -23.89 0.98 49.47
CA ALA A 332 -24.68 2.20 49.62
C ALA A 332 -25.81 2.34 48.59
N PHE A 333 -25.77 1.57 47.50
CA PHE A 333 -26.79 1.57 46.45
C PHE A 333 -27.95 0.59 46.72
N TYR A 334 -27.86 -0.28 47.72
CA TYR A 334 -28.98 -1.17 48.05
C TYR A 334 -30.17 -0.38 48.60
N PRO A 335 -31.38 -0.55 48.04
CA PRO A 335 -32.57 0.15 48.53
C PRO A 335 -32.98 -0.31 49.93
N TYR A 336 -32.66 -1.56 50.29
CA TYR A 336 -32.96 -2.18 51.58
C TYR A 336 -31.73 -2.87 52.17
N CYS A 337 -31.64 -2.94 53.49
CA CYS A 337 -30.60 -3.69 54.16
C CYS A 337 -30.72 -5.20 53.82
N PRO A 338 -29.64 -5.87 53.39
CA PRO A 338 -29.68 -7.29 53.02
C PRO A 338 -29.93 -8.24 54.20
N THR A 339 -29.83 -7.76 55.44
CA THR A 339 -30.02 -8.60 56.64
C THR A 339 -31.30 -8.30 57.39
N CYS A 340 -31.69 -7.03 57.55
CA CYS A 340 -32.89 -6.67 58.31
C CYS A 340 -34.02 -6.04 57.48
N GLY A 341 -33.82 -5.83 56.17
CA GLY A 341 -34.85 -5.31 55.27
C GLY A 341 -35.24 -3.84 55.44
N VAL A 342 -34.63 -3.11 56.38
CA VAL A 342 -34.92 -1.68 56.61
C VAL A 342 -34.48 -0.84 55.40
N PRO A 343 -35.30 0.11 54.91
CA PRO A 343 -34.96 0.95 53.77
C PRO A 343 -33.80 1.91 54.06
N ALA A 344 -32.97 2.17 53.05
CA ALA A 344 -31.79 3.02 53.19
C ALA A 344 -32.09 4.55 53.35
N ASN A 345 -33.33 4.98 53.09
CA ASN A 345 -33.73 6.40 52.98
C ASN A 345 -34.37 7.02 54.25
N ASP A 346 -34.18 6.47 55.44
CA ASP A 346 -34.86 6.97 56.66
C ASP A 346 -34.28 8.26 57.26
N HIS A 347 -33.31 8.92 56.62
CA HIS A 347 -32.72 10.18 57.10
C HIS A 347 -33.46 11.46 56.66
N LYS A 348 -34.58 11.38 55.93
CA LYS A 348 -35.32 12.56 55.44
C LYS A 348 -36.62 12.92 56.20
N ASN A 349 -36.81 12.47 57.44
CA ASN A 349 -38.00 12.85 58.21
C ASN A 349 -37.76 13.28 59.67
N LYS A 350 -36.62 13.92 59.96
CA LYS A 350 -36.38 14.62 61.24
C LYS A 350 -35.60 15.92 61.03
N LYS A 351 -36.34 16.97 60.63
CA LYS A 351 -36.07 18.42 60.67
C LYS A 351 -37.20 19.00 59.80
N THR A 352 -38.32 19.49 60.31
CA THR A 352 -38.54 20.52 61.33
C THR A 352 -39.96 20.37 61.87
N SER A 353 -40.09 20.22 63.19
CA SER A 353 -41.29 20.63 63.95
C SER A 353 -41.26 22.12 64.20
#